data_AF-A0AA96X6V0-F1
#
_entry.id   AF-A0AA96X6V0-F1
#
_cell.length_a   1.000
_cell.length_b   1.000
_cell.length_c   1.000
_cell.angle_alpha   90.00
_cell.angle_beta   90.00
_cell.angle_gamma   90.00
#
_symmetry.space_group_name_H-M   'P 1'
#
loop_
_entity.id
_entity.type
_entity.pdbx_description
1 polymer ?
#
loop_
_entity_poly.entity_id
_entity_poly.type
_entity_poly.pdbx_seq_one_letter_code
_entity_poly.pdbx_strand_id
1 'polypeptide(L)'
;MQDRFHALLKRRLLMEAEQKPPVFPWEKEAVHYDAESTIEAQPVLAAASVWLSQIRHMNLPIPLPEAVMTELLARCQSALFSSLREGAKLVQAVDTLFPGQSQLLNNVAGYVMVSPARSSVAKLQDLATELGEELPKSFEGAIDTQQMALSLLAAREILSTLTLKISTQQPRIEREWLTELGAFTLRMEYKTDCLRIEAELPCGGSLQFQGEESRSLVDRDGAGRLNLEIREFAVDRVYPLEVRLGEQDVLTFAVNVQR
;
A
#
# COMPACT_ATOMS: atom_id res chain seq x y z
N MET A 1 -15.76 -54.76 -34.04
CA MET A 1 -16.19 -53.92 -35.19
C MET A 1 -16.71 -52.55 -34.75
N GLN A 2 -17.44 -52.44 -33.63
CA GLN A 2 -17.96 -51.15 -33.12
C GLN A 2 -16.85 -50.16 -32.70
N ASP A 3 -15.76 -50.62 -32.09
CA ASP A 3 -14.68 -49.72 -31.62
C ASP A 3 -13.97 -48.96 -32.75
N ARG A 4 -13.81 -49.60 -33.91
CA ARG A 4 -13.20 -48.96 -35.08
C ARG A 4 -14.11 -47.88 -35.66
N PHE A 5 -15.42 -48.10 -35.62
CA PHE A 5 -16.40 -47.10 -36.04
C PHE A 5 -16.42 -45.90 -35.08
N HIS A 6 -16.40 -46.15 -33.76
CA HIS A 6 -16.35 -45.09 -32.75
C HIS A 6 -15.04 -44.28 -32.83
N ALA A 7 -13.91 -44.95 -33.08
CA ALA A 7 -12.62 -44.27 -33.24
C ALA A 7 -12.61 -43.35 -34.47
N LEU A 8 -13.19 -43.79 -35.60
CA LEU A 8 -13.33 -42.97 -36.80
C LEU A 8 -14.29 -41.80 -36.58
N LEU A 9 -15.39 -42.01 -35.87
CA LEU A 9 -16.35 -40.97 -35.53
C LEU A 9 -15.72 -39.91 -34.62
N LYS A 10 -15.03 -40.34 -33.56
CA LYS A 10 -14.30 -39.45 -32.65
C LYS A 10 -13.27 -38.62 -33.39
N ARG A 11 -12.49 -39.24 -34.29
CA ARG A 11 -11.50 -38.54 -35.10
C ARG A 11 -12.14 -37.50 -36.02
N ARG A 12 -13.28 -37.83 -36.63
CA ARG A 12 -14.01 -36.90 -37.49
C ARG A 12 -14.54 -35.70 -36.70
N LEU A 13 -15.16 -35.95 -35.55
CA LEU A 13 -15.69 -34.89 -34.68
C LEU A 13 -14.58 -33.96 -34.16
N LEU A 14 -13.40 -34.51 -33.84
CA LEU A 14 -12.25 -33.70 -33.43
C LEU A 14 -11.77 -32.79 -34.56
N MET A 15 -11.65 -33.32 -35.79
CA MET A 15 -11.27 -32.48 -36.95
C MET A 15 -12.32 -31.41 -37.26
N GLU A 16 -13.60 -31.71 -37.07
CA GLU A 16 -14.69 -30.76 -37.30
C GLU A 16 -14.71 -29.66 -36.23
N ALA A 17 -14.41 -30.00 -34.97
CA ALA A 17 -14.27 -29.03 -33.88
C ALA A 17 -13.03 -28.12 -34.06
N GLU A 18 -11.93 -28.63 -34.61
CA GLU A 18 -10.76 -27.80 -34.97
C GLU A 18 -11.08 -26.83 -36.12
N GLN A 19 -11.83 -27.28 -37.13
CA GLN A 19 -12.21 -26.43 -38.28
C GLN A 19 -13.31 -25.43 -37.94
N LYS A 20 -14.20 -25.76 -37.01
CA LYS A 20 -15.32 -24.92 -36.60
C LYS A 20 -15.46 -24.97 -35.08
N PRO A 21 -14.69 -24.13 -34.35
CA PRO A 21 -14.77 -24.10 -32.90
C PRO A 21 -16.20 -23.75 -32.47
N PRO A 22 -16.68 -24.34 -31.36
CA PRO A 22 -17.98 -24.01 -30.82
C PRO A 22 -18.02 -22.54 -30.42
N VAL A 23 -19.01 -21.82 -30.95
CA VAL A 23 -19.27 -20.42 -30.66
C VAL A 23 -20.31 -20.35 -29.54
N PHE A 24 -20.13 -19.45 -28.59
CA PHE A 24 -21.13 -19.28 -27.53
C PHE A 24 -22.44 -18.72 -28.10
N PRO A 25 -23.62 -18.99 -27.48
CA PRO A 25 -24.92 -18.60 -28.04
C PRO A 25 -25.12 -17.10 -28.30
N TRP A 26 -24.30 -16.25 -27.68
CA TRP A 26 -24.32 -14.79 -27.82
C TRP A 26 -23.27 -14.25 -28.82
N GLU A 27 -22.35 -15.09 -29.28
CA GLU A 27 -21.35 -14.73 -30.27
C GLU A 27 -21.86 -15.02 -31.69
N LYS A 28 -21.66 -14.07 -32.61
CA LYS A 28 -22.11 -14.23 -34.00
C LYS A 28 -21.07 -14.94 -34.88
N GLU A 29 -19.79 -14.90 -34.49
CA GLU A 29 -18.65 -15.48 -35.21
C GLU A 29 -17.59 -15.94 -34.19
N ALA A 30 -16.78 -16.94 -34.56
CA ALA A 30 -15.68 -17.43 -33.73
C ALA A 30 -14.54 -16.39 -33.70
N VAL A 31 -14.43 -15.65 -32.59
CA VAL A 31 -13.35 -14.70 -32.38
C VAL A 31 -12.19 -15.41 -31.72
N HIS A 32 -10.98 -15.28 -32.28
CA HIS A 32 -9.76 -15.62 -31.55
C HIS A 32 -9.59 -14.59 -30.44
N TYR A 33 -9.84 -15.03 -29.21
CA TYR A 33 -9.45 -14.27 -28.03
C TYR A 33 -7.92 -14.21 -28.02
N ASP A 34 -7.35 -13.10 -28.48
CA ASP A 34 -5.97 -12.78 -28.14
C ASP A 34 -5.87 -12.81 -26.62
N ALA A 35 -4.89 -13.53 -26.07
CA ALA A 35 -4.62 -13.61 -24.64
C ALA A 35 -4.09 -12.28 -24.06
N GLU A 36 -4.40 -11.17 -24.71
CA GLU A 36 -4.05 -9.80 -24.35
C GLU A 36 -5.24 -8.88 -24.63
N SER A 37 -6.30 -9.06 -23.86
CA SER A 37 -6.98 -7.88 -23.33
C SER A 37 -6.94 -8.00 -21.82
N THR A 38 -5.83 -7.51 -21.27
CA THR A 38 -5.75 -7.08 -19.88
C THR A 38 -6.76 -5.94 -19.74
N ILE A 39 -8.05 -6.29 -19.68
CA ILE A 39 -9.04 -5.50 -18.94
C ILE A 39 -8.37 -5.24 -17.62
N GLU A 40 -8.16 -3.97 -17.33
CA GLU A 40 -7.53 -3.40 -16.14
C GLU A 40 -7.95 -4.17 -14.88
N ALA A 41 -7.29 -5.29 -14.62
CA ALA A 41 -7.42 -6.03 -13.39
C ALA A 41 -6.75 -5.12 -12.39
N GLN A 42 -7.53 -4.43 -11.55
CA GLN A 42 -7.01 -3.63 -10.45
C GLN A 42 -5.85 -4.38 -9.78
N PRO A 43 -4.58 -3.98 -9.97
CA PRO A 43 -3.47 -4.62 -9.29
C PRO A 43 -3.39 -4.17 -7.82
N VAL A 44 -4.28 -3.27 -7.41
CA VAL A 44 -4.22 -2.54 -6.14
C VAL A 44 -4.70 -3.38 -4.95
N LEU A 45 -5.60 -4.35 -5.16
CA LEU A 45 -6.20 -5.10 -4.05
C LEU A 45 -5.33 -6.25 -3.52
N ALA A 46 -4.42 -6.81 -4.33
CA ALA A 46 -3.59 -7.94 -3.92
C ALA A 46 -2.24 -7.52 -3.30
N ALA A 47 -1.61 -6.47 -3.84
CA ALA A 47 -0.22 -6.09 -3.55
C ALA A 47 0.05 -5.50 -2.14
N ALA A 48 -0.97 -5.45 -1.28
CA ALA A 48 -0.89 -4.80 0.02
C ALA A 48 -1.22 -5.73 1.20
N SER A 49 -1.66 -6.96 0.94
CA SER A 49 -2.21 -7.87 1.97
C SER A 49 -1.19 -8.19 3.06
N VAL A 50 0.05 -8.48 2.67
CA VAL A 50 1.17 -8.80 3.57
C VAL A 50 1.48 -7.65 4.53
N TRP A 51 1.26 -6.40 4.11
CA TRP A 51 1.55 -5.19 4.87
C TRP A 51 0.39 -4.72 5.76
N LEU A 52 -0.83 -5.21 5.53
CA LEU A 52 -2.00 -4.88 6.36
C LEU A 52 -1.85 -5.36 7.80
N SER A 53 -1.06 -6.41 8.04
CA SER A 53 -0.78 -6.90 9.40
C SER A 53 -0.21 -5.80 10.30
N GLN A 54 0.72 -4.96 9.80
CA GLN A 54 1.22 -3.83 10.58
C GLN A 54 0.12 -2.80 10.86
N ILE A 55 -0.71 -2.49 9.86
CA ILE A 55 -1.77 -1.48 9.98
C ILE A 55 -2.78 -1.88 11.07
N ARG A 56 -3.09 -3.17 11.18
CA ARG A 56 -3.95 -3.72 12.25
C ARG A 56 -3.40 -3.49 13.66
N HIS A 57 -2.08 -3.40 13.80
CA HIS A 57 -1.39 -3.19 15.09
C HIS A 57 -1.04 -1.72 15.36
N MET A 58 -1.45 -0.78 14.50
CA MET A 58 -1.27 0.65 14.77
C MET A 58 -2.11 1.08 15.98
N ASN A 59 -1.67 2.13 16.67
CA ASN A 59 -2.33 2.68 17.87
C ASN A 59 -3.59 3.49 17.50
N LEU A 60 -4.56 2.83 16.86
CA LEU A 60 -5.85 3.39 16.55
C LEU A 60 -6.82 3.19 17.73
N PRO A 61 -7.71 4.16 17.99
CA PRO A 61 -8.67 4.03 19.09
C PRO A 61 -9.65 2.88 18.90
N ILE A 62 -9.98 2.61 17.65
CA ILE A 62 -10.94 1.58 17.23
C ILE A 62 -10.34 0.90 15.99
N PRO A 63 -10.45 -0.43 15.87
CA PRO A 63 -10.01 -1.14 14.67
C PRO A 63 -10.83 -0.70 13.45
N LEU A 64 -10.13 -0.50 12.33
CA LEU A 64 -10.75 -0.18 11.05
C LEU A 64 -11.13 -1.45 10.27
N PRO A 65 -12.21 -1.41 9.46
CA PRO A 65 -12.52 -2.48 8.53
C PRO A 65 -11.40 -2.66 7.50
N GLU A 66 -11.18 -3.91 7.08
CA GLU A 66 -10.11 -4.26 6.16
C GLU A 66 -10.18 -3.53 4.82
N ALA A 67 -11.38 -3.41 4.25
CA ALA A 67 -11.58 -2.68 2.99
C ALA A 67 -11.13 -1.20 3.09
N VAL A 68 -11.40 -0.55 4.23
CA VAL A 68 -10.99 0.83 4.50
C VAL A 68 -9.47 0.91 4.62
N MET A 69 -8.84 -0.02 5.34
CA MET A 69 -7.39 -0.06 5.50
C MET A 69 -6.65 -0.25 4.18
N THR A 70 -7.10 -1.17 3.32
CA THR A 70 -6.49 -1.44 2.02
C THR A 70 -6.56 -0.21 1.11
N GLU A 71 -7.73 0.43 1.03
CA GLU A 71 -7.90 1.65 0.25
C GLU A 71 -7.03 2.78 0.82
N LEU A 72 -7.01 2.98 2.13
CA LEU A 72 -6.16 4.00 2.78
C LEU A 72 -4.68 3.77 2.50
N LEU A 73 -4.19 2.53 2.56
CA LEU A 73 -2.79 2.22 2.28
C LEU A 73 -2.43 2.56 0.84
N ALA A 74 -3.25 2.16 -0.14
CA ALA A 74 -3.03 2.48 -1.56
C ALA A 74 -3.03 4.00 -1.82
N ARG A 75 -3.97 4.72 -1.21
CA ARG A 75 -4.09 6.18 -1.35
C ARG A 75 -2.95 6.92 -0.65
N CYS A 76 -2.53 6.47 0.53
CA CYS A 76 -1.39 7.03 1.23
C CYS A 76 -0.12 6.86 0.40
N GLN A 77 0.13 5.68 -0.18
CA GLN A 77 1.28 5.46 -1.06
C GLN A 77 1.28 6.42 -2.26
N SER A 78 0.10 6.67 -2.85
CA SER A 78 -0.05 7.64 -3.95
C SER A 78 0.20 9.09 -3.51
N ALA A 79 -0.16 9.43 -2.26
CA ALA A 79 0.03 10.76 -1.69
C ALA A 79 1.43 11.02 -1.10
N LEU A 80 2.26 9.98 -0.91
CA LEU A 80 3.58 10.09 -0.26
C LEU A 80 4.46 11.17 -0.91
N PHE A 81 4.61 11.11 -2.23
CA PHE A 81 5.47 12.00 -3.01
C PHE A 81 4.77 13.27 -3.49
N SER A 82 3.52 13.49 -3.08
CA SER A 82 2.80 14.73 -3.35
C SER A 82 3.56 15.92 -2.76
N SER A 83 3.56 17.07 -3.45
CA SER A 83 4.13 18.33 -2.93
C SER A 83 3.18 19.09 -2.00
N LEU A 84 1.99 18.53 -1.75
CA LEU A 84 1.00 19.11 -0.86
C LEU A 84 1.49 19.19 0.59
N ARG A 85 0.93 20.14 1.34
CA ARG A 85 1.10 20.21 2.80
C ARG A 85 0.48 18.98 3.45
N GLU A 86 0.98 18.60 4.62
CA GLU A 86 0.55 17.38 5.35
C GLU A 86 -0.98 17.26 5.47
N GLY A 87 -1.68 18.30 5.92
CA GLY A 87 -3.15 18.28 6.02
C GLY A 87 -3.85 18.06 4.67
N ALA A 88 -3.33 18.65 3.60
CA ALA A 88 -3.88 18.45 2.25
C ALA A 88 -3.57 17.05 1.69
N LYS A 89 -2.42 16.45 2.04
CA LYS A 89 -2.12 15.04 1.74
C LYS A 89 -3.10 14.11 2.44
N LEU A 90 -3.43 14.38 3.70
CA LEU A 90 -4.40 13.59 4.47
C LEU A 90 -5.79 13.66 3.85
N VAL A 91 -6.27 14.86 3.54
CA VAL A 91 -7.56 15.03 2.86
C VAL A 91 -7.55 14.29 1.53
N GLN A 92 -6.49 14.45 0.71
CA GLN A 92 -6.36 13.72 -0.55
C GLN A 92 -6.40 12.20 -0.39
N ALA A 93 -5.75 11.65 0.65
CA ALA A 93 -5.72 10.22 0.88
C ALA A 93 -7.09 9.66 1.31
N VAL A 94 -7.91 10.46 2.00
CA VAL A 94 -9.19 10.03 2.59
C VAL A 94 -10.41 10.41 1.75
N ASP A 95 -10.31 11.40 0.86
CA ASP A 95 -11.44 11.97 0.10
C ASP A 95 -12.28 10.91 -0.64
N THR A 96 -11.62 9.89 -1.20
CA THR A 96 -12.30 8.80 -1.93
C THR A 96 -13.24 7.94 -1.08
N LEU A 97 -13.03 7.88 0.24
CA LEU A 97 -13.91 7.18 1.17
C LEU A 97 -15.17 7.97 1.51
N PHE A 98 -15.16 9.29 1.29
CA PHE A 98 -16.25 10.20 1.65
C PHE A 98 -16.62 11.13 0.47
N PRO A 99 -17.09 10.56 -0.65
CA PRO A 99 -17.34 11.33 -1.87
C PRO A 99 -18.36 12.45 -1.63
N GLY A 100 -18.04 13.66 -2.10
CA GLY A 100 -18.91 14.83 -1.96
C GLY A 100 -18.86 15.54 -0.60
N GLN A 101 -18.03 15.08 0.34
CA GLN A 101 -17.93 15.67 1.69
C GLN A 101 -16.60 16.40 1.94
N SER A 102 -15.88 16.82 0.90
CA SER A 102 -14.52 17.36 0.99
C SER A 102 -14.39 18.61 1.89
N GLN A 103 -15.44 19.45 1.98
CA GLN A 103 -15.45 20.60 2.89
C GLN A 103 -15.46 20.18 4.36
N LEU A 104 -16.32 19.22 4.72
CA LEU A 104 -16.38 18.66 6.07
C LEU A 104 -15.08 17.93 6.39
N LEU A 105 -14.57 17.13 5.46
CA LEU A 105 -13.30 16.41 5.60
C LEU A 105 -12.14 17.37 5.87
N ASN A 106 -12.06 18.49 5.15
CA ASN A 106 -11.03 19.51 5.37
C ASN A 106 -11.14 20.16 6.76
N ASN A 107 -12.34 20.40 7.25
CA ASN A 107 -12.55 20.92 8.61
C ASN A 107 -12.06 19.90 9.65
N VAL A 108 -12.48 18.63 9.53
CA VAL A 108 -12.03 17.54 10.42
C VAL A 108 -10.51 17.37 10.38
N ALA A 109 -9.90 17.44 9.19
CA ALA A 109 -8.44 17.39 9.02
C ALA A 109 -7.74 18.54 9.77
N GLY A 110 -8.33 19.74 9.79
CA GLY A 110 -7.84 20.85 10.61
C GLY A 110 -7.71 20.48 12.09
N TYR A 111 -8.72 19.83 12.67
CA TYR A 111 -8.68 19.37 14.07
C TYR A 111 -7.64 18.26 14.29
N VAL A 112 -7.52 17.32 13.35
CA VAL A 112 -6.53 16.24 13.42
C VAL A 112 -5.09 16.78 13.37
N MET A 113 -4.83 17.81 12.57
CA MET A 113 -3.50 18.41 12.40
C MET A 113 -3.02 19.19 13.62
N VAL A 114 -3.92 19.82 14.36
CA VAL A 114 -3.58 20.55 15.61
C VAL A 114 -3.28 19.57 16.77
N SER A 115 -3.44 18.26 16.55
CA SER A 115 -3.22 17.23 17.55
C SER A 115 -1.79 16.67 17.59
N PRO A 116 -1.17 16.51 18.78
CA PRO A 116 0.06 15.75 18.92
C PRO A 116 -0.17 14.29 18.51
N ALA A 117 0.76 13.75 17.72
CA ALA A 117 0.64 12.44 17.06
C ALA A 117 0.42 11.23 18.01
N ARG A 118 0.69 11.37 19.33
CA ARG A 118 0.67 10.25 20.29
C ARG A 118 -0.65 10.06 21.06
N SER A 119 -1.69 10.86 20.82
CA SER A 119 -2.93 10.79 21.62
C SER A 119 -4.19 10.65 20.75
N SER A 120 -4.28 9.54 20.02
CA SER A 120 -5.42 9.23 19.13
C SER A 120 -6.72 9.02 19.92
N VAL A 121 -6.66 8.33 21.07
CA VAL A 121 -7.83 8.00 21.91
C VAL A 121 -8.37 9.22 22.67
N ALA A 122 -7.49 10.01 23.30
CA ALA A 122 -7.93 11.18 24.07
C ALA A 122 -8.62 12.22 23.18
N LYS A 123 -8.28 12.27 21.89
CA LYS A 123 -8.83 13.25 20.96
C LYS A 123 -10.12 12.82 20.27
N LEU A 124 -10.36 11.52 20.05
CA LEU A 124 -11.73 11.10 19.75
C LEU A 124 -12.64 11.39 20.93
N GLN A 125 -12.14 11.27 22.18
CA GLN A 125 -12.88 11.67 23.36
C GLN A 125 -13.10 13.19 23.39
N ASP A 126 -12.09 14.01 23.08
CA ASP A 126 -12.24 15.48 23.01
C ASP A 126 -13.23 15.90 21.91
N LEU A 127 -13.13 15.32 20.70
CA LEU A 127 -14.07 15.57 19.60
C LEU A 127 -15.47 15.08 19.93
N ALA A 128 -15.61 13.91 20.56
CA ALA A 128 -16.89 13.39 21.02
C ALA A 128 -17.47 14.30 22.12
N THR A 129 -16.64 14.86 23.00
CA THR A 129 -17.06 15.82 24.04
C THR A 129 -17.50 17.15 23.44
N GLU A 130 -16.79 17.68 22.43
CA GLU A 130 -17.17 18.89 21.70
C GLU A 130 -18.47 18.70 20.89
N LEU A 131 -18.71 17.50 20.37
CA LEU A 131 -19.91 17.13 19.63
C LEU A 131 -21.07 16.68 20.55
N GLY A 132 -20.83 16.50 21.85
CA GLY A 132 -21.83 16.06 22.84
C GLY A 132 -22.21 14.58 22.73
N GLU A 133 -21.32 13.74 22.20
CA GLU A 133 -21.57 12.33 21.89
C GLU A 133 -20.59 11.38 22.61
N GLU A 134 -20.97 10.10 22.68
CA GLU A 134 -20.11 9.05 23.22
C GLU A 134 -19.10 8.56 22.17
N LEU A 135 -17.97 8.01 22.63
CA LEU A 135 -17.02 7.33 21.74
C LEU A 135 -17.70 6.16 21.03
N PRO A 136 -17.52 6.02 19.69
CA PRO A 136 -18.05 4.88 18.98
C PRO A 136 -17.38 3.59 19.45
N LYS A 137 -18.14 2.48 19.45
CA LYS A 137 -17.62 1.14 19.79
C LYS A 137 -17.03 0.42 18.58
N SER A 138 -17.40 0.84 17.37
CA SER A 138 -17.00 0.27 16.10
C SER A 138 -17.06 1.33 15.01
N PHE A 139 -16.23 1.18 13.98
CA PHE A 139 -16.20 2.12 12.84
C PHE A 139 -17.58 2.27 12.18
N GLU A 140 -18.30 1.17 11.93
CA GLU A 140 -19.63 1.19 11.30
C GLU A 140 -20.72 1.83 12.18
N GLY A 141 -20.50 1.87 13.50
CA GLY A 141 -21.42 2.48 14.45
C GLY A 141 -21.10 3.95 14.72
N ALA A 142 -20.02 4.47 14.14
CA ALA A 142 -19.61 5.85 14.26
C ALA A 142 -20.39 6.73 13.27
N ILE A 143 -20.68 7.96 13.65
CA ILE A 143 -21.26 8.94 12.73
C ILE A 143 -20.22 9.38 11.68
N ASP A 144 -20.67 9.95 10.56
CA ASP A 144 -19.82 10.32 9.43
C ASP A 144 -18.57 11.12 9.84
N THR A 145 -18.72 12.12 10.72
CA THR A 145 -17.58 12.96 11.18
C THR A 145 -16.58 12.17 12.01
N GLN A 146 -17.04 11.20 12.81
CA GLN A 146 -16.18 10.31 13.58
C GLN A 146 -15.46 9.31 12.66
N GLN A 147 -16.15 8.77 11.65
CA GLN A 147 -15.53 7.91 10.63
C GLN A 147 -14.46 8.67 9.85
N MET A 148 -14.70 9.93 9.48
CA MET A 148 -13.70 10.79 8.86
C MET A 148 -12.49 11.00 9.77
N ALA A 149 -12.72 11.33 11.05
CA ALA A 149 -11.64 11.55 12.00
C ALA A 149 -10.79 10.28 12.19
N LEU A 150 -11.42 9.10 12.32
CA LEU A 150 -10.75 7.80 12.38
C LEU A 150 -9.91 7.53 11.13
N SER A 151 -10.47 7.74 9.95
CA SER A 151 -9.77 7.55 8.68
C SER A 151 -8.59 8.52 8.51
N LEU A 152 -8.75 9.78 8.92
CA LEU A 152 -7.67 10.78 8.90
C LEU A 152 -6.54 10.45 9.88
N LEU A 153 -6.88 9.98 11.08
CA LEU A 153 -5.89 9.52 12.06
C LEU A 153 -5.10 8.32 11.53
N ALA A 154 -5.79 7.34 10.92
CA ALA A 154 -5.14 6.19 10.31
C ALA A 154 -4.28 6.58 9.11
N ALA A 155 -4.76 7.44 8.22
CA ALA A 155 -3.98 7.94 7.09
C ALA A 155 -2.70 8.66 7.55
N ARG A 156 -2.78 9.44 8.63
CA ARG A 156 -1.62 10.11 9.23
C ARG A 156 -0.59 9.11 9.77
N GLU A 157 -1.05 8.08 10.47
CA GLU A 157 -0.17 7.05 11.02
C GLU A 157 0.51 6.24 9.91
N ILE A 158 -0.24 5.89 8.85
CA ILE A 158 0.28 5.21 7.66
C ILE A 158 1.34 6.07 6.98
N LEU A 159 1.02 7.32 6.64
CA LEU A 159 1.98 8.24 6.01
C LEU A 159 3.22 8.45 6.88
N SER A 160 3.05 8.57 8.20
CA SER A 160 4.18 8.69 9.11
C SER A 160 5.04 7.43 9.16
N THR A 161 4.44 6.25 9.07
CA THR A 161 5.14 4.96 9.07
C THR A 161 5.90 4.74 7.77
N LEU A 162 5.33 5.16 6.64
CA LEU A 162 5.94 5.06 5.32
C LEU A 162 6.98 6.15 5.05
N THR A 163 7.08 7.18 5.90
CA THR A 163 8.06 8.26 5.78
C THR A 163 9.26 8.01 6.70
N LEU A 164 10.42 7.76 6.09
CA LEU A 164 11.68 7.52 6.78
C LEU A 164 12.50 8.80 6.76
N LYS A 165 12.61 9.46 7.91
CA LYS A 165 13.39 10.70 8.06
C LYS A 165 14.74 10.37 8.67
N ILE A 166 15.81 10.77 7.99
CA ILE A 166 17.19 10.60 8.45
C ILE A 166 17.91 11.94 8.33
N SER A 167 18.71 12.29 9.33
CA SER A 167 19.44 13.57 9.36
C SER A 167 20.81 13.40 10.01
N THR A 168 21.65 14.44 10.00
CA THR A 168 22.93 14.37 10.74
C THR A 168 22.73 14.28 12.25
N GLN A 169 21.62 14.82 12.77
CA GLN A 169 21.24 14.74 14.18
C GLN A 169 20.67 13.37 14.55
N GLN A 170 19.96 12.74 13.61
CA GLN A 170 19.43 11.39 13.74
C GLN A 170 19.94 10.53 12.58
N PRO A 171 21.23 10.11 12.62
CA PRO A 171 21.88 9.44 11.50
C PRO A 171 21.50 7.97 11.37
N ARG A 172 20.66 7.45 12.28
CA ARG A 172 20.22 6.06 12.27
C ARG A 172 18.72 5.99 12.56
N ILE A 173 18.02 5.21 11.77
CA ILE A 173 16.62 4.84 12.00
C ILE A 173 16.50 3.34 11.80
N GLU A 174 15.73 2.71 12.69
CA GLU A 174 15.37 1.31 12.62
C GLU A 174 13.87 1.21 12.77
N ARG A 175 13.25 0.41 11.91
CA ARG A 175 11.82 0.17 11.89
C ARG A 175 11.57 -1.30 11.66
N GLU A 176 10.58 -1.82 12.36
CA GLU A 176 10.13 -3.20 12.25
C GLU A 176 8.66 -3.19 11.87
N TRP A 177 8.30 -4.04 10.91
CA TRP A 177 6.94 -4.28 10.47
C TRP A 177 6.61 -5.74 10.65
N LEU A 178 5.47 -5.98 11.28
CA LEU A 178 4.87 -7.31 11.30
C LEU A 178 4.15 -7.52 9.97
N THR A 179 4.58 -8.54 9.23
CA THR A 179 3.95 -8.97 7.99
C THR A 179 3.36 -10.37 8.17
N GLU A 180 2.45 -10.77 7.29
CA GLU A 180 1.90 -12.14 7.33
C GLU A 180 2.96 -13.22 7.06
N LEU A 181 4.07 -12.84 6.43
CA LEU A 181 5.21 -13.73 6.13
C LEU A 181 6.26 -13.74 7.25
N GLY A 182 6.15 -12.85 8.24
CA GLY A 182 7.10 -12.71 9.36
C GLY A 182 7.48 -11.26 9.63
N ALA A 183 8.43 -11.04 10.55
CA ALA A 183 8.93 -9.70 10.84
C ALA A 183 9.86 -9.22 9.71
N PHE A 184 9.61 -8.01 9.20
CA PHE A 184 10.48 -7.29 8.29
C PHE A 184 11.14 -6.14 9.06
N THR A 185 12.47 -6.04 8.99
CA THR A 185 13.20 -4.94 9.65
C THR A 185 13.93 -4.11 8.60
N LEU A 186 13.78 -2.78 8.66
CA LEU A 186 14.53 -1.83 7.85
C LEU A 186 15.39 -0.96 8.76
N ARG A 187 16.69 -0.91 8.46
CA ARG A 187 17.66 -0.03 9.09
C ARG A 187 18.22 0.90 8.05
N MET A 188 18.26 2.18 8.36
CA MET A 188 18.94 3.17 7.53
C MET A 188 19.97 3.90 8.37
N GLU A 189 21.15 4.10 7.80
CA GLU A 189 22.24 4.83 8.39
C GLU A 189 22.79 5.88 7.42
N TYR A 190 22.95 7.11 7.88
CA TYR A 190 23.53 8.21 7.14
C TYR A 190 24.89 8.58 7.74
N LYS A 191 25.97 8.35 6.99
CA LYS A 191 27.34 8.60 7.44
C LYS A 191 28.21 9.07 6.28
N THR A 192 28.89 10.21 6.47
CA THR A 192 29.93 10.69 5.53
C THR A 192 29.44 10.75 4.08
N ASP A 193 28.28 11.39 3.86
CA ASP A 193 27.62 11.52 2.55
C ASP A 193 27.27 10.18 1.88
N CYS A 194 27.14 9.11 2.67
CA CYS A 194 26.70 7.79 2.25
C CYS A 194 25.44 7.40 3.02
N LEU A 195 24.40 7.00 2.30
CA LEU A 195 23.18 6.44 2.84
C LEU A 195 23.24 4.92 2.69
N ARG A 196 23.30 4.22 3.82
CA ARG A 196 23.25 2.77 3.90
C ARG A 196 21.85 2.32 4.29
N ILE A 197 21.25 1.45 3.50
CA ILE A 197 19.92 0.88 3.71
C ILE A 197 20.08 -0.63 3.84
N GLU A 198 19.84 -1.15 5.03
CA GLU A 198 19.86 -2.58 5.33
C GLU A 198 18.43 -3.03 5.60
N ALA A 199 17.99 -4.12 4.98
CA ALA A 199 16.72 -4.74 5.34
C ALA A 199 16.87 -6.22 5.62
N GLU A 200 16.12 -6.72 6.59
CA GLU A 200 16.03 -8.12 6.95
C GLU A 200 14.66 -8.63 6.50
N LEU A 201 14.65 -9.42 5.42
CA LEU A 201 13.43 -9.92 4.81
C LEU A 201 13.03 -11.27 5.42
N PRO A 202 11.75 -11.49 5.75
CA PRO A 202 11.27 -12.78 6.23
C PRO A 202 11.17 -13.85 5.13
N CYS A 203 11.19 -13.45 3.86
CA CYS A 203 11.11 -14.30 2.68
C CYS A 203 11.96 -13.74 1.53
N GLY A 204 11.93 -14.38 0.36
CA GLY A 204 12.51 -13.80 -0.86
C GLY A 204 11.86 -12.47 -1.23
N GLY A 205 12.62 -11.59 -1.88
CA GLY A 205 12.19 -10.23 -2.17
C GLY A 205 13.31 -9.33 -2.66
N SER A 206 13.03 -8.04 -2.74
CA SER A 206 14.00 -7.05 -3.26
C SER A 206 13.86 -5.68 -2.61
N LEU A 207 14.97 -4.96 -2.54
CA LEU A 207 15.01 -3.53 -2.23
C LEU A 207 15.42 -2.75 -3.46
N GLN A 208 14.72 -1.66 -3.74
CA GLN A 208 15.05 -0.76 -4.81
C GLN A 208 15.01 0.69 -4.35
N PHE A 209 16.12 1.40 -4.53
CA PHE A 209 16.20 2.83 -4.30
C PHE A 209 16.33 3.58 -5.62
N GLN A 210 15.54 4.63 -5.79
CA GLN A 210 15.59 5.48 -6.97
C GLN A 210 16.05 6.89 -6.58
N GLY A 211 17.28 7.22 -6.97
CA GLY A 211 17.84 8.56 -6.92
C GLY A 211 17.43 9.40 -8.15
N GLU A 212 18.06 10.57 -8.31
CA GLU A 212 17.78 11.46 -9.45
C GLU A 212 18.31 10.90 -10.76
N GLU A 213 19.54 10.41 -10.75
CA GLU A 213 20.24 9.90 -11.93
C GLU A 213 20.66 8.44 -11.77
N SER A 214 20.38 7.82 -10.61
CA SER A 214 20.78 6.47 -10.29
C SER A 214 19.64 5.62 -9.75
N ARG A 215 19.67 4.33 -10.08
CA ARG A 215 18.76 3.31 -9.55
C ARG A 215 19.60 2.17 -9.01
N SER A 216 19.37 1.83 -7.74
CA SER A 216 20.06 0.71 -7.08
C SER A 216 19.03 -0.35 -6.72
N LEU A 217 19.29 -1.60 -7.11
CA LEU A 217 18.43 -2.75 -6.87
C LEU A 217 19.27 -3.87 -6.26
N VAL A 218 18.76 -4.49 -5.21
CA VAL A 218 19.32 -5.72 -4.63
C VAL A 218 18.16 -6.66 -4.33
N ASP A 219 18.30 -7.94 -4.67
CA ASP A 219 17.31 -8.98 -4.47
C ASP A 219 17.89 -10.25 -3.84
N ARG A 220 17.00 -11.13 -3.41
CA ARG A 220 17.31 -12.48 -2.96
C ARG A 220 16.09 -13.39 -3.11
N ASP A 221 16.31 -14.65 -3.46
CA ASP A 221 15.26 -15.67 -3.62
C ASP A 221 14.67 -16.21 -2.31
N GLY A 222 15.22 -15.83 -1.15
CA GLY A 222 14.86 -16.35 0.16
C GLY A 222 15.10 -15.35 1.28
N ALA A 223 14.78 -15.76 2.51
CA ALA A 223 14.88 -14.91 3.70
C ALA A 223 16.29 -14.40 3.97
N GLY A 224 16.38 -13.27 4.67
CA GLY A 224 17.60 -12.74 5.25
C GLY A 224 17.91 -11.30 4.85
N ARG A 225 19.16 -10.89 5.07
CA ARG A 225 19.60 -9.51 4.95
C ARG A 225 19.96 -9.05 3.53
N LEU A 226 19.42 -7.91 3.09
CA LEU A 226 19.84 -7.13 1.93
C LEU A 226 20.50 -5.82 2.40
N ASN A 227 21.47 -5.31 1.64
CA ASN A 227 22.16 -4.06 1.95
C ASN A 227 22.38 -3.25 0.67
N LEU A 228 22.05 -1.96 0.72
CA LEU A 228 22.19 -0.98 -0.34
C LEU A 228 23.04 0.18 0.19
N GLU A 229 24.06 0.59 -0.56
CA GLU A 229 24.86 1.77 -0.26
C GLU A 229 24.68 2.79 -1.38
N ILE A 230 24.22 3.98 -1.03
CA ILE A 230 23.88 5.05 -1.97
C ILE A 230 24.74 6.27 -1.63
N ARG A 231 25.44 6.80 -2.63
CA ARG A 231 26.29 8.00 -2.50
C ARG A 231 25.78 9.17 -3.33
N GLU A 232 24.92 8.89 -4.30
CA GLU A 232 24.38 9.88 -5.23
C GLU A 232 22.96 10.27 -4.80
N PHE A 233 22.87 11.16 -3.81
CA PHE A 233 21.61 11.76 -3.37
C PHE A 233 21.84 13.22 -2.96
N ALA A 234 20.80 14.03 -3.08
CA ALA A 234 20.77 15.40 -2.58
C ALA A 234 20.04 15.45 -1.23
N VAL A 235 20.49 16.37 -0.38
CA VAL A 235 19.84 16.64 0.91
C VAL A 235 18.58 17.49 0.69
N ASP A 236 17.64 17.41 1.63
CA ASP A 236 16.34 18.08 1.62
C ASP A 236 15.42 17.64 0.47
N ARG A 237 15.61 16.41 0.01
CA ARG A 237 14.78 15.74 -0.99
C ARG A 237 14.20 14.43 -0.48
N VAL A 238 13.12 14.01 -1.14
CA VAL A 238 12.39 12.78 -0.83
C VAL A 238 12.59 11.77 -1.95
N TYR A 239 13.10 10.60 -1.62
CA TYR A 239 13.40 9.52 -2.56
C TYR A 239 12.49 8.32 -2.33
N PRO A 240 12.03 7.62 -3.39
CA PRO A 240 11.33 6.37 -3.25
C PRO A 240 12.29 5.22 -2.92
N LEU A 241 11.92 4.45 -1.90
CA LEU A 241 12.47 3.15 -1.58
C LEU A 241 11.35 2.12 -1.72
N GLU A 242 11.42 1.28 -2.75
CA GLU A 242 10.46 0.19 -2.97
C GLU A 242 10.98 -1.08 -2.31
N VAL A 243 10.12 -1.70 -1.49
CA VAL A 243 10.38 -2.98 -0.85
C VAL A 243 9.39 -4.00 -1.41
N ARG A 244 9.90 -5.08 -1.98
CA ARG A 244 9.10 -6.20 -2.47
C ARG A 244 9.29 -7.41 -1.56
N LEU A 245 8.20 -8.00 -1.12
CA LEU A 245 8.18 -9.29 -0.42
C LEU A 245 7.40 -10.30 -1.29
N GLY A 246 8.02 -11.43 -1.65
CA GLY A 246 7.41 -12.39 -2.56
C GLY A 246 7.22 -11.86 -3.99
N GLU A 247 6.22 -12.37 -4.70
CA GLU A 247 6.03 -12.08 -6.14
C GLU A 247 5.21 -10.81 -6.42
N GLN A 248 4.35 -10.35 -5.50
CA GLN A 248 3.37 -9.30 -5.81
C GLN A 248 3.21 -8.18 -4.75
N ASP A 249 3.77 -8.32 -3.55
CA ASP A 249 3.59 -7.30 -2.50
C ASP A 249 4.71 -6.27 -2.52
N VAL A 250 4.42 -5.09 -3.06
CA VAL A 250 5.35 -3.95 -3.12
C VAL A 250 4.83 -2.85 -2.21
N LEU A 251 5.70 -2.36 -1.33
CA LEU A 251 5.45 -1.19 -0.49
C LEU A 251 6.50 -0.13 -0.75
N THR A 252 6.04 1.09 -1.05
CA THR A 252 6.93 2.23 -1.29
C THR A 252 7.05 3.10 -0.06
N PHE A 253 8.29 3.38 0.34
CA PHE A 253 8.66 4.28 1.41
C PHE A 253 9.20 5.58 0.86
N ALA A 254 8.92 6.68 1.57
CA ALA A 254 9.47 7.99 1.29
C ALA A 254 10.68 8.24 2.19
N VAL A 255 11.88 8.21 1.60
CA VAL A 255 13.14 8.49 2.29
C VAL A 255 13.44 9.98 2.20
N ASN A 256 13.37 10.69 3.33
CA ASN A 256 13.74 12.09 3.44
C ASN A 256 15.10 12.22 4.12
N VAL A 257 16.11 12.65 3.36
CA VAL A 257 17.45 12.90 3.89
C VAL A 257 17.61 14.39 4.17
N GLN A 258 17.78 14.74 5.43
CA GLN A 258 17.91 16.13 5.88
C GLN A 258 19.32 16.42 6.40
N ARG A 259 19.67 17.70 6.44
CA ARG A 259 20.97 18.13 6.95
C ARG A 259 21.05 18.10 8.46
#